data_AF-A0A537EBH5-F1
#
_entry.id   AF-A0A537EBH5-F1
#
_cell.length_a   1.000
_cell.length_b   1.000
_cell.length_c   1.000
_cell.angle_alpha   90.00
_cell.angle_beta   90.00
_cell.angle_gamma   90.00
#
_symmetry.space_group_name_H-M   'P 1'
#
loop_
_entity.id
_entity.type
_entity.pdbx_description
1 polymer ?
#
loop_
_entity_poly.entity_id
_entity_poly.type
_entity_poly.pdbx_seq_one_letter_code
_entity_poly.pdbx_strand_id
1 'polypeptide(L)'
;MVTQNPDREVLRNSSVSIDDSGTIRDMGITHGSRKDEVIDCRGKVLIPGLINTHTHLSMTLFRGYADDLELQQWLEKKIWPLEKRLTGEMCYFGALLGAMEMTRTGTTCFVDMYFHMEDVARATEEAGLRGILSYGMIDPPTHEGKEKERKSSLKLLQHVSAMKSPRISFAFGPHSPYTCGEETLLWCRKEAEKENVLVNIHIAETRGEQAKFERDKKSREVDYLDKIGFLSDRVLAAHSVWLTKSEVKLYGKHGVRVAHCPVSNMKLAGGSVAPLPEMWEAGVPVGLGTDGPATR
;
A
#
# COMPACT_ATOMS: atom_id res chain seq x y z
N MET A 1 23.15 -1.15 -15.69
CA MET A 1 22.49 -0.78 -14.44
C MET A 1 21.65 0.46 -14.66
N VAL A 2 20.44 0.50 -14.14
CA VAL A 2 19.57 1.68 -14.15
C VAL A 2 19.59 2.28 -12.74
N THR A 3 19.96 3.54 -12.59
CA THR A 3 20.20 4.14 -11.25
C THR A 3 18.95 4.75 -10.62
N GLN A 4 17.93 5.10 -11.42
CA GLN A 4 16.77 5.89 -10.99
C GLN A 4 17.15 7.21 -10.28
N ASN A 5 18.35 7.76 -10.55
CA ASN A 5 18.73 9.10 -10.12
C ASN A 5 17.95 10.17 -10.91
N PRO A 6 18.00 11.46 -10.52
CA PRO A 6 17.24 12.52 -11.20
C PRO A 6 17.46 12.57 -12.72
N ASP A 7 18.67 12.22 -13.19
CA ASP A 7 19.06 12.21 -14.60
C ASP A 7 18.71 10.90 -15.34
N ARG A 8 18.19 9.89 -14.63
CA ARG A 8 17.83 8.56 -15.15
C ARG A 8 18.95 7.86 -15.92
N GLU A 9 20.18 7.99 -15.41
CA GLU A 9 21.35 7.43 -16.06
C GLU A 9 21.32 5.90 -16.20
N VAL A 10 21.90 5.42 -17.30
CA VAL A 10 22.10 3.99 -17.57
C VAL A 10 23.59 3.71 -17.66
N LEU A 11 24.13 3.10 -16.60
CA LEU A 11 25.53 2.75 -16.51
C LEU A 11 25.77 1.38 -17.17
N ARG A 12 26.67 1.34 -18.17
CA ARG A 12 27.02 0.13 -18.94
C ARG A 12 28.36 -0.42 -18.47
N ASN A 13 28.49 -1.76 -18.47
CA ASN A 13 29.70 -2.46 -18.04
C ASN A 13 30.18 -1.98 -16.66
N SER A 14 29.25 -1.90 -15.73
CA SER A 14 29.45 -1.35 -14.40
C SER A 14 29.10 -2.38 -13.33
N SER A 15 29.58 -2.12 -12.13
CA SER A 15 29.49 -2.90 -10.91
C SER A 15 28.91 -2.03 -9.79
N VAL A 16 28.44 -2.69 -8.73
CA VAL A 16 28.01 -2.07 -7.48
C VAL A 16 28.75 -2.78 -6.35
N SER A 17 29.36 -2.03 -5.44
CA SER A 17 29.89 -2.58 -4.20
C SER A 17 28.84 -2.42 -3.09
N ILE A 18 28.63 -3.49 -2.32
CA ILE A 18 27.71 -3.53 -1.19
C ILE A 18 28.52 -3.98 0.01
N ASP A 19 28.39 -3.30 1.14
CA ASP A 19 29.06 -3.71 2.37
C ASP A 19 28.28 -4.78 3.15
N ASP A 20 28.87 -5.26 4.24
CA ASP A 20 28.27 -6.29 5.10
C ASP A 20 26.95 -5.84 5.76
N SER A 21 26.65 -4.55 5.78
CA SER A 21 25.37 -4.01 6.28
C SER A 21 24.24 -4.05 5.23
N GLY A 22 24.57 -4.37 3.98
CA GLY A 22 23.66 -4.30 2.83
C GLY A 22 23.55 -2.91 2.22
N THR A 23 24.48 -1.99 2.53
CA THR A 23 24.49 -0.62 2.01
C THR A 23 25.33 -0.53 0.75
N ILE A 24 24.81 0.12 -0.29
CA ILE A 24 25.57 0.44 -1.51
C ILE A 24 26.70 1.42 -1.15
N ARG A 25 27.94 1.06 -1.45
CA ARG A 25 29.13 1.88 -1.22
C ARG A 25 29.54 2.67 -2.45
N ASP A 26 29.71 1.98 -3.57
CA ASP A 26 30.12 2.57 -4.84
C ASP A 26 29.29 2.00 -6.00
N MET A 27 29.17 2.80 -7.06
CA MET A 27 28.54 2.43 -8.32
C MET A 27 29.42 2.88 -9.49
N GLY A 28 29.56 2.05 -10.52
CA GLY A 28 30.39 2.37 -11.70
C GLY A 28 31.42 1.29 -11.94
N ILE A 29 32.65 1.64 -12.31
CA ILE A 29 33.73 0.66 -12.37
C ILE A 29 34.29 0.49 -10.96
N THR A 30 33.92 -0.59 -10.28
CA THR A 30 34.44 -0.91 -8.94
C THR A 30 35.55 -1.95 -9.04
N HIS A 31 36.56 -1.85 -8.17
CA HIS A 31 37.62 -2.83 -8.04
C HIS A 31 37.39 -3.64 -6.77
N GLY A 32 36.83 -4.84 -6.93
CA GLY A 32 36.63 -5.76 -5.82
C GLY A 32 37.96 -6.22 -5.21
N SER A 33 37.92 -6.57 -3.93
CA SER A 33 39.01 -7.22 -3.23
C SER A 33 38.91 -8.75 -3.36
N ARG A 34 39.99 -9.47 -3.02
CA ARG A 34 39.96 -10.95 -2.98
C ARG A 34 39.04 -11.52 -1.89
N LYS A 35 38.56 -10.68 -0.96
CA LYS A 35 37.67 -11.09 0.14
C LYS A 35 36.19 -10.92 -0.21
N ASP A 36 35.89 -10.27 -1.33
CA ASP A 36 34.52 -9.94 -1.70
C ASP A 36 33.85 -11.15 -2.36
N GLU A 37 32.57 -11.34 -2.06
CA GLU A 37 31.73 -12.23 -2.87
C GLU A 37 31.36 -11.52 -4.18
N VAL A 38 31.64 -12.17 -5.31
CA VAL A 38 31.40 -11.60 -6.64
C VAL A 38 30.26 -12.33 -7.33
N ILE A 39 29.16 -11.60 -7.55
CA ILE A 39 28.02 -12.08 -8.34
C ILE A 39 28.18 -11.56 -9.77
N ASP A 40 28.44 -12.47 -10.71
CA ASP A 40 28.55 -12.12 -12.12
C ASP A 40 27.17 -11.91 -12.77
N CYS A 41 26.85 -10.65 -13.03
CA CYS A 41 25.61 -10.21 -13.66
C CYS A 41 25.76 -9.90 -15.16
N ARG A 42 26.78 -10.41 -15.85
CA ARG A 42 26.91 -10.25 -17.31
C ARG A 42 25.66 -10.76 -18.04
N GLY A 43 25.18 -10.00 -19.02
CA GLY A 43 23.94 -10.28 -19.75
C GLY A 43 22.65 -9.99 -18.96
N LYS A 44 22.74 -9.41 -17.76
CA LYS A 44 21.59 -9.00 -16.94
C LYS A 44 21.52 -7.48 -16.79
N VAL A 45 20.37 -6.99 -16.34
CA VAL A 45 20.18 -5.60 -15.95
C VAL A 45 19.98 -5.53 -14.44
N LEU A 46 20.84 -4.77 -13.75
CA LEU A 46 20.63 -4.39 -12.36
C LEU A 46 19.72 -3.14 -12.30
N ILE A 47 18.65 -3.24 -11.52
CA ILE A 47 17.69 -2.17 -11.22
C ILE A 47 17.47 -2.10 -9.70
N PRO A 48 16.98 -0.98 -9.16
CA PRO A 48 16.45 -0.95 -7.81
C PRO A 48 15.31 -1.97 -7.67
N GLY A 49 15.19 -2.59 -6.50
CA GLY A 49 14.09 -3.50 -6.22
C GLY A 49 12.74 -2.80 -6.37
N LEU A 50 11.75 -3.52 -6.89
CA LEU A 50 10.43 -2.97 -7.13
C LEU A 50 9.70 -2.70 -5.80
N ILE A 51 8.91 -1.63 -5.77
CA ILE A 51 8.09 -1.25 -4.62
C ILE A 51 6.63 -1.42 -5.00
N ASN A 52 5.95 -2.36 -4.34
CA ASN A 52 4.51 -2.56 -4.49
C ASN A 52 3.77 -1.64 -3.50
N THR A 53 3.26 -0.50 -3.97
CA THR A 53 2.72 0.53 -3.08
C THR A 53 1.35 0.22 -2.49
N HIS A 54 0.72 -0.89 -2.85
CA HIS A 54 -0.55 -1.32 -2.26
C HIS A 54 -0.85 -2.79 -2.54
N THR A 55 -1.12 -3.56 -1.49
CA THR A 55 -1.53 -4.97 -1.57
C THR A 55 -2.43 -5.34 -0.37
N HIS A 56 -3.10 -6.48 -0.49
CA HIS A 56 -3.72 -7.24 0.60
C HIS A 56 -3.08 -8.62 0.63
N LEU A 57 -1.90 -8.74 1.26
CA LEU A 57 -0.95 -9.82 0.96
C LEU A 57 -1.51 -11.21 1.27
N SER A 58 -2.21 -11.36 2.39
CA SER A 58 -2.81 -12.64 2.81
C SER A 58 -3.98 -13.09 1.94
N MET A 59 -4.51 -12.23 1.07
CA MET A 59 -5.54 -12.62 0.08
C MET A 59 -4.98 -13.53 -1.02
N THR A 60 -3.67 -13.85 -1.03
CA THR A 60 -3.12 -14.94 -1.85
C THR A 60 -3.89 -16.25 -1.66
N LEU A 61 -4.42 -16.50 -0.46
CA LEU A 61 -5.26 -17.66 -0.15
C LEU A 61 -6.61 -17.64 -0.87
N PHE A 62 -7.04 -16.49 -1.36
CA PHE A 62 -8.33 -16.27 -2.03
C PHE A 62 -8.17 -16.05 -3.54
N ARG A 63 -6.98 -16.31 -4.10
CA ARG A 63 -6.71 -16.13 -5.53
C ARG A 63 -7.74 -16.88 -6.39
N GLY A 64 -8.40 -16.16 -7.30
CA GLY A 64 -9.41 -16.71 -8.21
C GLY A 64 -10.67 -17.26 -7.53
N TYR A 65 -10.91 -16.93 -6.26
CA TYR A 65 -12.08 -17.45 -5.54
C TYR A 65 -13.39 -16.81 -5.99
N ALA A 66 -13.37 -15.52 -6.31
CA ALA A 66 -14.55 -14.73 -6.62
C ALA A 66 -14.28 -13.77 -7.78
N ASP A 67 -14.30 -14.32 -8.99
CA ASP A 67 -14.14 -13.55 -10.23
C ASP A 67 -15.49 -13.04 -10.77
N ASP A 68 -15.43 -12.10 -11.73
CA ASP A 68 -16.56 -11.57 -12.50
C ASP A 68 -17.69 -10.93 -11.68
N LEU A 69 -17.34 -10.18 -10.63
CA LEU A 69 -18.26 -9.44 -9.76
C LEU A 69 -17.86 -7.97 -9.61
N GLU A 70 -18.86 -7.08 -9.49
CA GLU A 70 -18.65 -5.68 -9.09
C GLU A 70 -18.18 -5.58 -7.62
N LEU A 71 -17.35 -4.57 -7.30
CA LEU A 71 -16.69 -4.39 -6.00
C LEU A 71 -17.60 -4.62 -4.78
N GLN A 72 -18.76 -3.94 -4.71
CA GLN A 72 -19.66 -4.07 -3.55
C GLN A 72 -20.21 -5.50 -3.40
N GLN A 73 -20.56 -6.15 -4.52
CA GLN A 73 -21.05 -7.52 -4.49
C GLN A 73 -19.93 -8.50 -4.12
N TRP A 74 -18.72 -8.25 -4.61
CA TRP A 74 -17.52 -9.01 -4.32
C TRP A 74 -17.16 -8.94 -2.82
N LEU A 75 -17.13 -7.74 -2.25
CA LEU A 75 -16.89 -7.50 -0.83
C LEU A 75 -17.96 -8.17 0.04
N GLU A 76 -19.23 -7.78 -0.12
CA GLU A 76 -20.30 -8.16 0.82
C GLU A 76 -20.68 -9.63 0.73
N LYS A 77 -20.73 -10.20 -0.49
CA LYS A 77 -21.27 -11.56 -0.70
C LYS A 77 -20.21 -12.64 -0.68
N LYS A 78 -18.93 -12.31 -0.92
CA LYS A 78 -17.86 -13.31 -1.09
C LYS A 78 -16.71 -13.12 -0.12
N ILE A 79 -16.10 -11.94 -0.10
CA ILE A 79 -14.85 -11.70 0.64
C ILE A 79 -15.09 -11.52 2.14
N TRP A 80 -15.90 -10.56 2.57
CA TRP A 80 -16.15 -10.30 3.99
C TRP A 80 -16.67 -11.54 4.77
N PRO A 81 -17.52 -12.41 4.20
CA PRO A 81 -17.90 -13.67 4.85
C PRO A 81 -16.72 -14.63 5.10
N LEU A 82 -15.74 -14.68 4.21
CA LEU A 82 -14.53 -15.50 4.36
C LEU A 82 -13.55 -14.85 5.33
N GLU A 83 -13.33 -13.54 5.23
CA GLU A 83 -12.41 -12.80 6.09
C GLU A 83 -12.77 -12.93 7.57
N LYS A 84 -14.06 -12.98 7.89
CA LYS A 84 -14.55 -13.27 9.26
C LYS A 84 -14.08 -14.61 9.84
N ARG A 85 -13.60 -15.53 9.00
CA ARG A 85 -13.09 -16.85 9.39
C ARG A 85 -11.57 -16.93 9.35
N LEU A 86 -10.88 -15.86 8.96
CA LEU A 86 -9.43 -15.84 8.98
C LEU A 86 -8.91 -15.99 10.41
N THR A 87 -7.78 -16.67 10.50
CA THR A 87 -6.98 -16.74 11.72
C THR A 87 -5.63 -16.07 11.46
N GLY A 88 -4.92 -15.76 12.54
CA GLY A 88 -3.54 -15.27 12.45
C GLY A 88 -2.63 -16.22 11.69
N GLU A 89 -2.76 -17.53 11.94
CA GLU A 89 -2.01 -18.57 11.23
C GLU A 89 -2.31 -18.61 9.73
N MET A 90 -3.57 -18.45 9.32
CA MET A 90 -3.92 -18.35 7.91
C MET A 90 -3.27 -17.11 7.28
N CYS A 91 -3.33 -15.96 7.94
CA CYS A 91 -2.71 -14.74 7.44
C CYS A 91 -1.18 -14.85 7.37
N TYR A 92 -0.55 -15.51 8.33
CA TYR A 92 0.88 -15.81 8.31
C TYR A 92 1.28 -16.59 7.04
N PHE A 93 0.61 -17.71 6.77
CA PHE A 93 0.94 -18.54 5.60
C PHE A 93 0.57 -17.87 4.27
N GLY A 94 -0.56 -17.14 4.23
CA GLY A 94 -0.92 -16.32 3.08
C GLY A 94 0.13 -15.25 2.77
N ALA A 95 0.60 -14.57 3.82
CA ALA A 95 1.65 -13.56 3.71
C ALA A 95 2.99 -14.16 3.23
N LEU A 96 3.41 -15.30 3.76
CA LEU A 96 4.61 -16.00 3.28
C LEU A 96 4.50 -16.39 1.79
N LEU A 97 3.34 -16.91 1.37
CA LEU A 97 3.10 -17.22 -0.04
C LEU A 97 3.23 -15.97 -0.92
N GLY A 98 2.62 -14.86 -0.51
CA GLY A 98 2.71 -13.59 -1.24
C GLY A 98 4.12 -13.02 -1.26
N ALA A 99 4.85 -13.12 -0.16
CA ALA A 99 6.26 -12.70 -0.07
C ALA A 99 7.15 -13.50 -1.03
N MET A 100 6.98 -14.83 -1.11
CA MET A 100 7.71 -15.65 -2.07
C MET A 100 7.43 -15.23 -3.53
N GLU A 101 6.18 -14.94 -3.89
CA GLU A 101 5.83 -14.45 -5.22
C GLU A 101 6.46 -13.07 -5.52
N MET A 102 6.43 -12.15 -4.55
CA MET A 102 7.03 -10.82 -4.68
C MET A 102 8.54 -10.91 -4.90
N THR A 103 9.25 -11.71 -4.09
CA THR A 103 10.70 -11.92 -4.24
C THR A 103 11.03 -12.51 -5.60
N ARG A 104 10.25 -13.48 -6.09
CA ARG A 104 10.47 -14.10 -7.42
C ARG A 104 10.27 -13.14 -8.58
N THR A 105 9.52 -12.06 -8.39
CA THR A 105 9.24 -11.05 -9.42
C THR A 105 10.06 -9.76 -9.23
N GLY A 106 10.99 -9.73 -8.26
CA GLY A 106 11.89 -8.61 -8.02
C GLY A 106 11.32 -7.49 -7.14
N THR A 107 10.18 -7.73 -6.48
CA THR A 107 9.64 -6.82 -5.47
C THR A 107 10.39 -7.01 -4.15
N THR A 108 10.93 -5.92 -3.61
CA THR A 108 11.71 -5.90 -2.37
C THR A 108 11.03 -5.12 -1.25
N CYS A 109 10.02 -4.31 -1.58
CA CYS A 109 9.27 -3.50 -0.63
C CYS A 109 7.77 -3.52 -0.98
N PHE A 110 6.91 -3.51 0.02
CA PHE A 110 5.46 -3.39 -0.18
C PHE A 110 4.75 -2.61 0.93
N VAL A 111 3.54 -2.13 0.61
CA VAL A 111 2.60 -1.54 1.57
C VAL A 111 1.36 -2.42 1.66
N ASP A 112 1.05 -2.93 2.84
CA ASP A 112 -0.04 -3.87 3.06
C ASP A 112 -1.11 -3.29 3.99
N MET A 113 -2.36 -3.59 3.68
CA MET A 113 -3.51 -3.31 4.53
C MET A 113 -4.33 -4.58 4.68
N TYR A 114 -4.38 -5.16 5.87
CA TYR A 114 -5.21 -6.35 6.07
C TYR A 114 -5.53 -6.60 7.55
N PHE A 115 -5.96 -7.82 7.87
CA PHE A 115 -6.21 -8.31 9.22
C PHE A 115 -5.06 -9.15 9.74
N HIS A 116 -5.02 -9.37 11.06
CA HIS A 116 -3.98 -10.17 11.74
C HIS A 116 -2.54 -9.72 11.38
N MET A 117 -2.32 -8.41 11.36
CA MET A 117 -1.11 -7.84 10.80
C MET A 117 0.15 -8.11 11.63
N GLU A 118 0.03 -8.52 12.89
CA GLU A 118 1.16 -9.03 13.68
C GLU A 118 1.72 -10.33 13.09
N ASP A 119 0.85 -11.21 12.59
CA ASP A 119 1.24 -12.44 11.92
C ASP A 119 1.83 -12.15 10.52
N VAL A 120 1.25 -11.18 9.80
CA VAL A 120 1.83 -10.68 8.54
C VAL A 120 3.20 -10.05 8.76
N ALA A 121 3.40 -9.30 9.85
CA ALA A 121 4.69 -8.72 10.21
C ALA A 121 5.74 -9.80 10.45
N ARG A 122 5.40 -10.85 11.20
CA ARG A 122 6.28 -12.02 11.39
C ARG A 122 6.67 -12.66 10.05
N ALA A 123 5.69 -12.92 9.18
CA ALA A 123 5.94 -13.51 7.86
C ALA A 123 6.83 -12.61 6.98
N THR A 124 6.62 -11.30 7.05
CA THR A 124 7.42 -10.29 6.32
C THR A 124 8.88 -10.31 6.77
N GLU A 125 9.09 -10.38 8.09
CA GLU A 125 10.44 -10.43 8.68
C GLU A 125 11.17 -11.71 8.28
N GLU A 126 10.48 -12.86 8.36
CA GLU A 126 11.03 -14.17 7.96
C GLU A 126 11.39 -14.22 6.47
N ALA A 127 10.56 -13.62 5.61
CA ALA A 127 10.83 -13.54 4.18
C ALA A 127 11.96 -12.55 3.81
N GLY A 128 12.40 -11.71 4.75
CA GLY A 128 13.45 -10.72 4.54
C GLY A 128 13.05 -9.52 3.68
N LEU A 129 11.74 -9.29 3.47
CA LEU A 129 11.23 -8.16 2.69
C LEU A 129 11.07 -6.90 3.53
N ARG A 130 11.02 -5.74 2.86
CA ARG A 130 10.62 -4.48 3.48
C ARG A 130 9.10 -4.33 3.42
N GLY A 131 8.46 -3.98 4.54
CA GLY A 131 7.01 -3.88 4.62
C GLY A 131 6.56 -2.64 5.39
N ILE A 132 5.60 -1.90 4.84
CA ILE A 132 4.84 -0.87 5.56
C ILE A 132 3.45 -1.44 5.83
N LEU A 133 3.16 -1.74 7.08
CA LEU A 133 2.03 -2.57 7.48
C LEU A 133 0.95 -1.74 8.18
N SER A 134 -0.29 -1.90 7.74
CA SER A 134 -1.46 -1.22 8.28
C SER A 134 -2.59 -2.19 8.58
N TYR A 135 -3.23 -2.02 9.74
CA TYR A 135 -4.45 -2.75 10.09
C TYR A 135 -5.65 -2.07 9.40
N GLY A 136 -6.42 -2.84 8.63
CA GLY A 136 -7.59 -2.36 7.91
C GLY A 136 -8.77 -2.07 8.83
N MET A 137 -8.91 -0.83 9.28
CA MET A 137 -10.00 -0.41 10.17
C MET A 137 -11.29 -0.19 9.38
N ILE A 138 -12.40 -0.74 9.88
CA ILE A 138 -13.75 -0.53 9.35
C ILE A 138 -14.66 -0.18 10.52
N ASP A 139 -15.26 1.01 10.53
CA ASP A 139 -16.07 1.47 11.67
C ASP A 139 -17.35 0.63 11.82
N PRO A 140 -17.55 -0.04 12.97
CA PRO A 140 -18.87 -0.53 13.33
C PRO A 140 -19.79 0.64 13.69
N PRO A 141 -21.12 0.43 13.70
CA PRO A 141 -22.08 1.50 14.02
C PRO A 141 -21.99 1.97 15.48
N THR A 142 -21.35 1.20 16.37
CA THR A 142 -21.23 1.49 17.80
C THR A 142 -19.90 2.18 18.12
N HIS A 143 -19.92 3.12 19.07
CA HIS A 143 -18.71 3.80 19.55
C HIS A 143 -17.66 2.80 20.09
N GLU A 144 -18.09 1.80 20.86
CA GLU A 144 -17.22 0.75 21.38
C GLU A 144 -16.55 -0.06 20.25
N GLY A 145 -17.28 -0.32 19.16
CA GLY A 145 -16.74 -0.99 17.99
C GLY A 145 -15.63 -0.17 17.32
N LYS A 146 -15.83 1.14 17.15
CA LYS A 146 -14.80 2.04 16.59
C LYS A 146 -13.57 2.11 17.47
N GLU A 147 -13.77 2.18 18.79
CA GLU A 147 -12.67 2.18 19.76
C GLU A 147 -11.89 0.85 19.73
N LYS A 148 -12.57 -0.27 19.50
CA LYS A 148 -11.91 -1.57 19.29
C LYS A 148 -11.01 -1.56 18.05
N GLU A 149 -11.49 -1.01 16.92
CA GLU A 149 -10.67 -0.88 15.70
C GLU A 149 -9.41 -0.03 15.93
N ARG A 150 -9.55 1.11 16.63
CA ARG A 150 -8.42 1.97 17.01
C ARG A 150 -7.41 1.23 17.89
N LYS A 151 -7.90 0.48 18.87
CA LYS A 151 -7.06 -0.37 19.74
C LYS A 151 -6.32 -1.44 18.96
N SER A 152 -6.96 -2.09 17.98
CA SER A 152 -6.29 -3.05 17.09
C SER A 152 -5.17 -2.39 16.29
N SER A 153 -5.41 -1.18 15.75
CA SER A 153 -4.37 -0.43 15.04
C SER A 153 -3.19 -0.04 15.96
N LEU A 154 -3.46 0.40 17.19
CA LEU A 154 -2.41 0.72 18.17
C LEU A 154 -1.66 -0.52 18.64
N LYS A 155 -2.33 -1.68 18.74
CA LYS A 155 -1.68 -2.96 19.03
C LYS A 155 -0.67 -3.33 17.95
N LEU A 156 -1.02 -3.15 16.67
CA LEU A 156 -0.08 -3.35 15.57
C LEU A 156 1.11 -2.38 15.65
N LEU A 157 0.87 -1.09 15.91
CA LEU A 157 1.94 -0.10 16.11
C LEU A 157 2.93 -0.54 17.20
N GLN A 158 2.41 -0.98 18.35
CA GLN A 158 3.23 -1.49 19.46
C GLN A 158 4.01 -2.74 19.05
N HIS A 159 3.37 -3.67 18.34
CA HIS A 159 4.01 -4.90 17.86
C HIS A 159 5.17 -4.59 16.90
N VAL A 160 4.92 -3.82 15.85
CA VAL A 160 5.94 -3.41 14.86
C VAL A 160 7.09 -2.67 15.54
N SER A 161 6.81 -1.75 16.46
CA SER A 161 7.84 -1.03 17.21
C SER A 161 8.70 -1.99 18.07
N ALA A 162 8.07 -2.98 18.71
CA ALA A 162 8.77 -3.96 19.54
C ALA A 162 9.68 -4.91 18.74
N MET A 163 9.37 -5.16 17.46
CA MET A 163 10.21 -6.00 16.59
C MET A 163 11.60 -5.40 16.36
N LYS A 164 11.75 -4.06 16.45
CA LYS A 164 13.00 -3.34 16.17
C LYS A 164 13.62 -3.71 14.81
N SER A 165 12.78 -4.12 13.86
CA SER A 165 13.23 -4.50 12.51
C SER A 165 13.56 -3.25 11.71
N PRO A 166 14.71 -3.20 11.00
CA PRO A 166 15.03 -2.11 10.07
C PRO A 166 14.23 -2.20 8.76
N ARG A 167 13.43 -3.26 8.57
CA ARG A 167 12.67 -3.52 7.34
C ARG A 167 11.17 -3.33 7.50
N ILE A 168 10.64 -3.36 8.72
CA ILE A 168 9.20 -3.30 8.95
C ILE A 168 8.85 -1.95 9.58
N SER A 169 7.85 -1.29 9.02
CA SER A 169 7.33 -0.02 9.50
C SER A 169 5.81 -0.07 9.57
N PHE A 170 5.23 0.81 10.39
CA PHE A 170 3.79 0.88 10.62
C PHE A 170 3.16 2.01 9.80
N ALA A 171 1.88 1.85 9.43
CA ALA A 171 1.01 2.91 8.93
C ALA A 171 -0.41 2.73 9.49
N PHE A 172 -1.17 3.82 9.63
CA PHE A 172 -2.60 3.72 9.93
C PHE A 172 -3.37 3.32 8.66
N GLY A 173 -4.35 2.43 8.80
CA GLY A 173 -5.10 1.87 7.67
C GLY A 173 -6.61 2.03 7.77
N PRO A 174 -7.19 3.25 7.88
CA PRO A 174 -8.63 3.39 7.71
C PRO A 174 -9.01 2.91 6.31
N HIS A 175 -9.94 1.97 6.20
CA HIS A 175 -10.23 1.30 4.93
C HIS A 175 -10.64 2.28 3.84
N SER A 176 -11.68 3.10 4.07
CA SER A 176 -12.11 4.13 3.12
C SER A 176 -12.96 5.21 3.81
N PRO A 177 -13.21 6.37 3.16
CA PRO A 177 -14.10 7.40 3.70
C PRO A 177 -15.55 6.94 3.88
N TYR A 178 -16.00 5.95 3.11
CA TYR A 178 -17.36 5.43 3.20
C TYR A 178 -17.53 4.34 4.29
N THR A 179 -16.43 3.76 4.78
CA THR A 179 -16.44 2.79 5.91
C THR A 179 -15.90 3.34 7.22
N CYS A 180 -15.24 4.50 7.21
CA CYS A 180 -14.69 5.14 8.40
C CYS A 180 -15.26 6.55 8.54
N GLY A 181 -15.87 6.83 9.69
CA GLY A 181 -16.41 8.16 9.99
C GLY A 181 -15.33 9.19 10.28
N GLU A 182 -15.73 10.46 10.27
CA GLU A 182 -14.87 11.63 10.51
C GLU A 182 -14.00 11.49 11.76
N GLU A 183 -14.59 11.01 12.86
CA GLU A 183 -13.89 10.82 14.13
C GLU A 183 -12.70 9.86 13.99
N THR A 184 -12.89 8.73 13.29
CA THR A 184 -11.84 7.74 13.06
C THR A 184 -10.80 8.27 12.06
N LEU A 185 -11.23 8.96 11.01
CA LEU A 185 -10.32 9.56 10.02
C LEU A 185 -9.40 10.63 10.65
N LEU A 186 -9.96 11.56 11.41
CA LEU A 186 -9.18 12.61 12.08
C LEU A 186 -8.32 12.07 13.21
N TRP A 187 -8.78 11.01 13.90
CA TRP A 187 -7.93 10.28 14.85
C TRP A 187 -6.71 9.66 14.14
N CYS A 188 -6.92 8.96 13.01
CA CYS A 188 -5.81 8.38 12.23
C CYS A 188 -4.81 9.46 11.79
N ARG A 189 -5.30 10.60 11.29
CA ARG A 189 -4.46 11.73 10.89
C ARG A 189 -3.59 12.21 12.06
N LYS A 190 -4.21 12.48 13.21
CA LYS A 190 -3.53 13.00 14.39
C LYS A 190 -2.47 12.04 14.90
N GLU A 191 -2.80 10.75 15.04
CA GLU A 191 -1.84 9.77 15.52
C GLU A 191 -0.75 9.49 14.47
N ALA A 192 -1.05 9.52 13.17
CA ALA A 192 -0.04 9.39 12.12
C ALA A 192 0.99 10.53 12.14
N GLU A 193 0.54 11.75 12.42
CA GLU A 193 1.41 12.91 12.60
C GLU A 193 2.32 12.74 13.82
N LYS A 194 1.73 12.36 14.96
CA LYS A 194 2.45 12.12 16.22
C LYS A 194 3.52 11.04 16.11
N GLU A 195 3.19 9.92 15.48
CA GLU A 195 4.10 8.79 15.31
C GLU A 195 5.00 8.93 14.06
N ASN A 196 4.83 10.01 13.29
CA ASN A 196 5.55 10.27 12.04
C ASN A 196 5.44 9.14 11.01
N VAL A 197 4.24 8.57 10.85
CA VAL A 197 3.96 7.45 9.92
C VAL A 197 2.98 7.87 8.81
N LEU A 198 2.72 6.95 7.88
CA LEU A 198 1.75 7.13 6.79
C LEU A 198 0.32 6.80 7.23
N VAL A 199 -0.65 7.26 6.43
CA VAL A 199 -2.03 6.79 6.42
C VAL A 199 -2.29 6.17 5.05
N ASN A 200 -2.53 4.86 5.00
CA ASN A 200 -2.89 4.11 3.79
C ASN A 200 -4.43 3.98 3.75
N ILE A 201 -5.07 4.34 2.65
CA ILE A 201 -6.55 4.41 2.54
C ILE A 201 -7.01 4.27 1.09
N HIS A 202 -8.13 3.58 0.85
CA HIS A 202 -8.80 3.54 -0.46
C HIS A 202 -9.63 4.82 -0.64
N ILE A 203 -9.47 5.50 -1.78
CA ILE A 203 -10.22 6.72 -2.09
C ILE A 203 -10.66 6.70 -3.55
N ALA A 204 -11.94 6.98 -3.79
CA ALA A 204 -12.55 7.14 -5.10
C ALA A 204 -12.21 5.98 -6.06
N GLU A 205 -12.38 4.74 -5.60
CA GLU A 205 -12.00 3.53 -6.33
C GLU A 205 -12.97 3.25 -7.49
N THR A 206 -14.27 3.31 -7.21
CA THR A 206 -15.31 2.96 -8.19
C THR A 206 -16.36 4.05 -8.37
N ARG A 207 -17.05 4.04 -9.52
CA ARG A 207 -18.16 4.95 -9.78
C ARG A 207 -19.28 4.81 -8.75
N GLY A 208 -19.60 3.55 -8.39
CA GLY A 208 -20.72 3.22 -7.52
C GLY A 208 -20.49 3.71 -6.10
N GLU A 209 -19.27 3.53 -5.59
CA GLU A 209 -18.79 4.10 -4.33
C GLU A 209 -18.93 5.62 -4.33
N GLN A 210 -18.34 6.30 -5.33
CA GLN A 210 -18.37 7.76 -5.40
C GLN A 210 -19.80 8.30 -5.45
N ALA A 211 -20.67 7.71 -6.28
CA ALA A 211 -22.06 8.11 -6.40
C ALA A 211 -22.85 7.87 -5.10
N LYS A 212 -22.58 6.76 -4.39
CA LYS A 212 -23.16 6.49 -3.08
C LYS A 212 -22.69 7.51 -2.05
N PHE A 213 -21.39 7.80 -2.01
CA PHE A 213 -20.81 8.77 -1.08
C PHE A 213 -21.37 10.18 -1.31
N GLU A 214 -21.44 10.64 -2.56
CA GLU A 214 -22.05 11.93 -2.92
C GLU A 214 -23.51 12.02 -2.48
N ARG A 215 -24.30 10.95 -2.66
CA ARG A 215 -25.68 10.94 -2.22
C ARG A 215 -25.80 11.03 -0.70
N ASP A 216 -24.97 10.28 0.03
CA ASP A 216 -25.05 10.11 1.48
C ASP A 216 -24.43 11.32 2.23
N LYS A 217 -23.33 11.88 1.72
CA LYS A 217 -22.55 12.96 2.34
C LYS A 217 -22.71 14.33 1.70
N LYS A 218 -23.41 14.41 0.55
CA LYS A 218 -23.57 15.64 -0.25
C LYS A 218 -22.24 16.29 -0.65
N SER A 219 -21.20 15.47 -0.80
CA SER A 219 -19.84 15.87 -1.16
C SER A 219 -19.15 14.71 -1.86
N ARG A 220 -18.19 15.01 -2.72
CA ARG A 220 -17.25 14.02 -3.24
C ARG A 220 -16.26 13.62 -2.15
N GLU A 221 -15.67 12.43 -2.26
CA GLU A 221 -14.76 11.91 -1.24
C GLU A 221 -13.58 12.84 -0.96
N VAL A 222 -12.85 13.25 -2.00
CA VAL A 222 -11.66 14.10 -1.82
C VAL A 222 -12.04 15.50 -1.32
N ASP A 223 -13.12 16.09 -1.85
CA ASP A 223 -13.63 17.39 -1.37
C ASP A 223 -14.04 17.31 0.12
N TYR A 224 -14.65 16.20 0.55
CA TYR A 224 -15.00 15.96 1.95
C TYR A 224 -13.75 15.83 2.81
N LEU A 225 -12.77 15.03 2.38
CA LEU A 225 -11.52 14.82 3.08
C LEU A 225 -10.70 16.12 3.20
N ASP A 226 -10.71 16.98 2.19
CA ASP A 226 -10.11 18.32 2.27
C ASP A 226 -10.84 19.19 3.30
N LYS A 227 -12.18 19.23 3.25
CA LYS A 227 -13.02 20.03 4.15
C LYS A 227 -12.81 19.69 5.63
N ILE A 228 -12.70 18.40 5.96
CA ILE A 228 -12.45 17.99 7.36
C ILE A 228 -10.97 18.13 7.75
N GLY A 229 -10.10 18.49 6.80
CA GLY A 229 -8.67 18.61 7.02
C GLY A 229 -7.99 17.26 7.18
N PHE A 230 -8.40 16.22 6.44
CA PHE A 230 -7.76 14.91 6.45
C PHE A 230 -6.54 14.83 5.51
N LEU A 231 -6.58 15.47 4.34
CA LEU A 231 -5.53 15.39 3.33
C LEU A 231 -4.17 15.96 3.79
N SER A 232 -3.09 15.22 3.55
CA SER A 232 -1.71 15.61 3.85
C SER A 232 -0.70 14.77 3.04
N ASP A 233 0.58 15.11 3.19
CA ASP A 233 1.72 14.42 2.58
C ASP A 233 2.02 13.03 3.17
N ARG A 234 1.27 12.66 4.22
CA ARG A 234 1.28 11.33 4.85
C ARG A 234 0.23 10.39 4.27
N VAL A 235 -0.72 10.89 3.48
CA VAL A 235 -1.77 10.07 2.88
C VAL A 235 -1.23 9.36 1.64
N LEU A 236 -1.33 8.03 1.65
CA LEU A 236 -1.17 7.17 0.49
C LEU A 236 -2.57 6.67 0.08
N ALA A 237 -3.10 7.27 -0.98
CA ALA A 237 -4.42 6.97 -1.52
C ALA A 237 -4.33 5.84 -2.54
N ALA A 238 -4.90 4.68 -2.22
CA ALA A 238 -5.03 3.58 -3.16
C ALA A 238 -6.10 3.89 -4.22
N HIS A 239 -5.88 3.39 -5.44
CA HIS A 239 -6.75 3.52 -6.61
C HIS A 239 -6.83 4.93 -7.19
N SER A 240 -7.59 5.83 -6.55
CA SER A 240 -7.80 7.22 -6.99
C SER A 240 -8.24 7.33 -8.46
N VAL A 241 -9.22 6.50 -8.85
CA VAL A 241 -9.68 6.35 -10.23
C VAL A 241 -10.70 7.42 -10.60
N TRP A 242 -11.66 7.68 -9.72
CA TRP A 242 -12.79 8.57 -9.97
C TRP A 242 -12.53 9.98 -9.43
N LEU A 243 -11.43 10.60 -9.84
CA LEU A 243 -11.11 11.97 -9.46
C LEU A 243 -11.47 12.97 -10.55
N THR A 244 -11.97 14.13 -10.13
CA THR A 244 -12.08 15.32 -10.97
C THR A 244 -10.76 16.09 -10.99
N LYS A 245 -10.60 17.00 -11.95
CA LYS A 245 -9.42 17.88 -12.04
C LYS A 245 -9.25 18.77 -10.80
N SER A 246 -10.33 19.17 -10.13
CA SER A 246 -10.26 19.94 -8.88
C SER A 246 -9.73 19.08 -7.72
N GLU A 247 -10.20 17.83 -7.60
CA GLU A 247 -9.73 16.90 -6.58
C GLU A 247 -8.25 16.54 -6.76
N VAL A 248 -7.80 16.37 -8.01
CA VAL A 248 -6.38 16.18 -8.32
C VAL A 248 -5.53 17.38 -7.88
N LYS A 249 -6.03 18.62 -8.05
CA LYS A 249 -5.34 19.82 -7.54
C LYS A 249 -5.28 19.84 -6.01
N LEU A 250 -6.31 19.34 -5.32
CA LEU A 250 -6.27 19.18 -3.87
C LEU A 250 -5.20 18.17 -3.44
N TYR A 251 -5.07 17.04 -4.14
CA TYR A 251 -3.99 16.10 -3.89
C TYR A 251 -2.61 16.75 -4.04
N GLY A 252 -2.37 17.47 -5.14
CA GLY A 252 -1.12 18.18 -5.37
C GLY A 252 -0.83 19.23 -4.30
N LYS A 253 -1.83 20.06 -3.95
CA LYS A 253 -1.73 21.07 -2.89
C LYS A 253 -1.38 20.48 -1.52
N HIS A 254 -1.93 19.31 -1.19
CA HIS A 254 -1.73 18.66 0.11
C HIS A 254 -0.57 17.65 0.12
N GLY A 255 0.09 17.40 -1.01
CA GLY A 255 1.19 16.44 -1.12
C GLY A 255 0.75 14.97 -1.04
N VAL A 256 -0.53 14.67 -1.27
CA VAL A 256 -1.07 13.31 -1.23
C VAL A 256 -0.34 12.42 -2.24
N ARG A 257 -0.04 11.18 -1.86
CA ARG A 257 0.62 10.18 -2.71
C ARG A 257 -0.43 9.17 -3.20
N VAL A 258 -0.27 8.65 -4.41
CA VAL A 258 -1.22 7.70 -5.01
C VAL A 258 -0.56 6.36 -5.24
N ALA A 259 -1.21 5.28 -4.82
CA ALA A 259 -0.91 3.92 -5.23
C ALA A 259 -1.86 3.52 -6.37
N HIS A 260 -1.38 3.58 -7.61
CA HIS A 260 -2.18 3.24 -8.78
C HIS A 260 -2.20 1.72 -8.98
N CYS A 261 -3.40 1.11 -8.95
CA CYS A 261 -3.62 -0.33 -9.06
C CYS A 261 -4.31 -0.71 -10.39
N PRO A 262 -3.65 -0.57 -11.56
CA PRO A 262 -4.30 -0.64 -12.86
C PRO A 262 -5.01 -1.97 -13.15
N VAL A 263 -4.43 -3.10 -12.74
CA VAL A 263 -5.00 -4.44 -13.00
C VAL A 263 -6.31 -4.63 -12.24
N SER A 264 -6.31 -4.32 -10.94
CA SER A 264 -7.53 -4.39 -10.12
C SER A 264 -8.61 -3.43 -10.63
N ASN A 265 -8.23 -2.18 -10.93
CA ASN A 265 -9.16 -1.17 -11.46
C ASN A 265 -9.85 -1.65 -12.74
N MET A 266 -9.13 -2.35 -13.62
CA MET A 266 -9.70 -2.94 -14.84
C MET A 266 -10.56 -4.16 -14.53
N LYS A 267 -10.10 -5.09 -13.67
CA LYS A 267 -10.82 -6.35 -13.37
C LYS A 267 -12.13 -6.13 -12.64
N LEU A 268 -12.16 -5.23 -11.67
CA LEU A 268 -13.37 -4.90 -10.90
C LEU A 268 -14.33 -3.95 -11.64
N ALA A 269 -14.06 -3.70 -12.93
CA ALA A 269 -14.82 -2.78 -13.77
C ALA A 269 -15.02 -1.42 -13.08
N GLY A 270 -13.93 -0.87 -12.52
CA GLY A 270 -13.93 0.41 -11.81
C GLY A 270 -14.59 1.52 -12.64
N GLY A 271 -14.61 1.39 -13.98
CA GLY A 271 -15.47 2.15 -14.88
C GLY A 271 -14.84 3.44 -15.38
N SER A 272 -13.57 3.67 -15.06
CA SER A 272 -12.74 4.78 -15.54
C SER A 272 -11.25 4.43 -15.46
N VAL A 273 -10.40 5.30 -15.98
CA VAL A 273 -8.94 5.25 -15.84
C VAL A 273 -8.53 6.37 -14.89
N ALA A 274 -7.58 6.11 -14.00
CA ALA A 274 -7.06 7.14 -13.10
C ALA A 274 -6.45 8.31 -13.91
N PRO A 275 -6.69 9.58 -13.55
CA PRO A 275 -6.21 10.75 -14.29
C PRO A 275 -4.72 11.02 -14.04
N LEU A 276 -3.86 10.07 -14.45
CA LEU A 276 -2.42 10.10 -14.21
C LEU A 276 -1.73 11.34 -14.82
N PRO A 277 -2.02 11.78 -16.06
CA PRO A 277 -1.41 12.99 -16.60
C PRO A 277 -1.68 14.22 -15.73
N GLU A 278 -2.93 14.41 -15.29
CA GLU A 278 -3.31 15.50 -14.40
C GLU A 278 -2.65 15.39 -13.02
N MET A 279 -2.52 14.17 -12.49
CA MET A 279 -1.80 13.93 -11.22
C MET A 279 -0.34 14.38 -11.33
N TRP A 280 0.35 13.99 -12.40
CA TRP A 280 1.75 14.39 -12.62
C TRP A 280 1.89 15.89 -12.84
N GLU A 281 0.99 16.51 -13.59
CA GLU A 281 0.98 17.97 -13.79
C GLU A 281 0.74 18.73 -12.48
N ALA A 282 -0.08 18.18 -11.58
CA ALA A 282 -0.30 18.72 -10.24
C ALA A 282 0.80 18.38 -9.21
N GLY A 283 1.84 17.64 -9.62
CA GLY A 283 2.95 17.26 -8.74
C GLY A 283 2.64 16.12 -7.76
N VAL A 284 1.57 15.35 -8.00
CA VAL A 284 1.16 14.21 -7.17
C VAL A 284 2.14 13.04 -7.40
N PRO A 285 2.82 12.53 -6.35
CA PRO A 285 3.65 11.33 -6.48
C PRO A 285 2.77 10.10 -6.72
N VAL A 286 3.06 9.35 -7.78
CA VAL A 286 2.31 8.14 -8.15
C VAL A 286 3.23 6.93 -8.15
N GLY A 287 2.90 5.92 -7.34
CA GLY A 287 3.49 4.58 -7.35
C GLY A 287 2.56 3.53 -7.97
N LEU A 288 3.03 2.31 -8.10
CA LEU A 288 2.25 1.17 -8.61
C LEU A 288 1.94 0.17 -7.50
N GLY A 289 0.66 -0.18 -7.38
CA GLY A 289 0.16 -1.21 -6.48
C GLY A 289 -0.37 -2.41 -7.25
N THR A 290 -0.37 -3.58 -6.63
CA THR A 290 -1.02 -4.78 -7.19
C THR A 290 -2.43 -4.98 -6.72
N ASP A 291 -2.80 -4.38 -5.58
CA ASP A 291 -3.99 -4.76 -4.81
C ASP A 291 -3.96 -6.26 -4.40
N GLY A 292 -5.03 -6.76 -3.82
CA GLY A 292 -5.20 -8.14 -3.37
C GLY A 292 -5.20 -9.17 -4.50
N PRO A 293 -4.57 -10.35 -4.34
CA PRO A 293 -4.60 -11.44 -5.32
C PRO A 293 -5.97 -12.00 -5.72
N ALA A 294 -7.05 -11.63 -5.03
CA ALA A 294 -8.41 -12.00 -5.41
C ALA A 294 -9.03 -11.02 -6.44
N THR A 295 -8.42 -9.86 -6.65
CA THR A 295 -8.83 -8.82 -7.60
C THR A 295 -7.84 -8.64 -8.76
N ARG A 296 -6.93 -9.60 -8.99
CA ARG A 296 -6.03 -9.65 -10.14
C ARG A 296 -5.88 -11.05 -10.74
#